data_AF-Q6S446-F1
#
_entry.id   AF-Q6S446-F1
#
_cell.length_a   1.000
_cell.length_b   1.000
_cell.length_c   1.000
_cell.angle_alpha   90.00
_cell.angle_beta   90.00
_cell.angle_gamma   90.00
#
_symmetry.space_group_name_H-M   'P 1'
#
loop_
_entity.id
_entity.type
_entity.pdbx_description
1 polymer ?
#
loop_
_entity_poly.entity_id
_entity_poly.type
_entity_poly.pdbx_seq_one_letter_code
_entity_poly.pdbx_strand_id
1 'polypeptide(L)' 'MYAILRTKKLKDRSAITQATEHNLRLRTQRNVDSSRSHLNKILYNALDIDSTEATDFQRKLGEYYTSLGVKEKKGNVLAY' A
#
# COMPACT_ATOMS: atom_id res chain seq x y z
N MET A 1 19.41 9.54 19.31
CA MET A 1 18.29 9.38 18.35
C MET A 1 18.89 9.15 16.98
N TYR A 2 18.44 8.15 16.24
CA TYR A 2 18.97 7.84 14.91
C TYR A 2 17.88 8.06 13.86
N ALA A 3 18.26 8.58 12.70
CA ALA A 3 17.38 8.57 11.53
C ALA A 3 17.36 7.15 10.94
N ILE A 4 16.20 6.51 10.94
CA ILE A 4 16.03 5.17 10.35
C ILE A 4 15.28 5.33 9.02
N LEU A 5 15.97 5.07 7.91
CA LEU A 5 15.39 5.05 6.57
C LEU A 5 15.71 3.71 5.89
N ARG A 6 14.68 2.95 5.55
CA ARG A 6 14.80 1.68 4.81
C ARG A 6 13.55 1.46 3.94
N THR A 7 13.76 1.11 2.67
CA THR A 7 12.69 0.81 1.70
C THR A 7 12.61 -0.69 1.42
N LYS A 8 11.46 -1.20 0.95
CA LYS A 8 11.31 -2.60 0.52
C LYS A 8 10.53 -2.67 -0.79
N LYS A 9 11.21 -3.10 -1.87
CA LYS A 9 10.60 -3.29 -3.19
C LYS A 9 9.38 -4.21 -3.12
N LEU A 10 8.23 -3.73 -3.58
CA LEU A 10 7.00 -4.49 -3.80
C LEU A 10 6.87 -4.79 -5.29
N LYS A 11 7.05 -6.06 -5.65
CA LYS A 11 7.02 -6.54 -7.04
C LYS A 11 5.76 -7.34 -7.37
N ASP A 12 5.16 -7.92 -6.35
CA ASP A 12 4.04 -8.83 -6.48
C ASP A 12 2.76 -8.16 -6.02
N ARG A 13 1.68 -8.34 -6.78
CA ARG A 13 0.35 -7.82 -6.48
C ARG A 13 -0.15 -8.26 -5.10
N SER A 14 0.11 -9.51 -4.72
CA SER A 14 -0.20 -10.02 -3.37
C SER A 14 0.57 -9.29 -2.26
N ALA A 15 1.84 -8.96 -2.47
CA ALA A 15 2.64 -8.22 -1.50
C ALA A 15 2.15 -6.77 -1.33
N ILE A 16 1.68 -6.15 -2.42
CA ILE A 16 1.04 -4.83 -2.38
C ILE A 16 -0.24 -4.91 -1.54
N THR A 17 -1.15 -5.83 -1.86
CA THR A 17 -2.42 -5.96 -1.13
C THR A 17 -2.20 -6.23 0.35
N GLN A 18 -1.25 -7.10 0.72
CA GLN A 18 -0.91 -7.36 2.13
C GLN A 18 -0.33 -6.12 2.84
N ALA A 19 0.50 -5.34 2.13
CA ALA A 19 1.05 -4.10 2.68
C ALA A 19 -0.06 -3.06 2.88
N THR A 20 -0.95 -2.90 1.91
CA THR A 20 -2.11 -1.99 1.98
C THR A 20 -3.06 -2.40 3.10
N GLU A 21 -3.42 -3.68 3.20
CA GLU A 21 -4.27 -4.22 4.26
C GLU A 21 -3.71 -3.93 5.65
N HIS A 22 -2.39 -4.09 5.82
CA HIS A 22 -1.71 -3.75 7.06
C HIS A 22 -1.71 -2.24 7.34
N ASN A 23 -1.41 -1.41 6.34
CA ASN A 23 -1.29 0.04 6.48
C ASN A 23 -2.65 0.69 6.78
N LEU A 24 -3.71 0.21 6.14
CA LEU A 24 -5.10 0.64 6.36
C LEU A 24 -5.73 0.02 7.62
N ARG A 25 -5.01 -0.86 8.33
CA ARG A 25 -5.48 -1.54 9.55
C ARG A 25 -6.75 -2.37 9.35
N LEU A 26 -6.89 -3.00 8.18
CA LEU A 26 -8.03 -3.86 7.86
C LEU A 26 -7.92 -5.27 8.49
N ARG A 27 -6.74 -5.61 9.03
CA ARG A 27 -6.50 -6.86 9.77
C ARG A 27 -5.96 -6.60 11.17
N THR A 28 -6.28 -7.49 12.10
CA THR A 28 -5.80 -7.44 13.49
C THR A 28 -4.45 -8.16 13.63
N GLN A 29 -3.53 -7.58 14.39
CA GLN A 29 -2.24 -8.19 14.72
C GLN A 29 -1.95 -8.00 16.21
N ARG A 30 -1.27 -8.99 16.82
CA ARG A 30 -1.03 -9.02 18.28
C ARG A 30 -0.22 -7.82 18.80
N ASN A 31 0.65 -7.25 17.97
CA ASN A 31 1.52 -6.12 18.29
C ASN A 31 0.91 -4.75 17.95
N VAL A 32 -0.36 -4.70 17.54
CA VAL A 32 -1.07 -3.47 17.19
C VAL A 32 -2.22 -3.27 18.18
N ASP A 33 -2.22 -2.10 18.84
CA ASP A 33 -3.33 -1.68 19.69
C ASP A 33 -4.46 -1.11 18.83
N SER A 34 -5.53 -1.90 18.66
CA SER A 34 -6.69 -1.53 17.85
C SER A 34 -7.43 -0.30 18.37
N SER A 35 -7.37 -0.03 19.68
CA SER A 35 -8.01 1.15 20.28
C SER A 35 -7.43 2.46 19.75
N ARG A 36 -6.19 2.43 19.26
CA ARG A 36 -5.46 3.60 18.75
C ARG A 36 -5.49 3.73 17.23
N SER A 37 -6.08 2.79 16.50
CA SER A 37 -6.09 2.79 15.03
C SER A 37 -6.71 4.05 14.42
N HIS A 38 -7.72 4.64 15.10
CA HIS A 38 -8.38 5.89 14.70
C HIS A 38 -7.45 7.12 14.70
N LEU A 39 -6.28 7.03 15.34
CA LEU A 39 -5.28 8.11 15.36
C LEU A 39 -4.38 8.11 14.13
N ASN A 40 -4.36 7.03 13.34
CA ASN A 40 -3.54 6.93 12.14
C ASN A 40 -4.06 7.90 11.07
N LYS A 41 -3.14 8.47 10.27
CA LYS A 41 -3.46 9.43 9.21
C LYS A 41 -2.81 9.03 7.90
N ILE A 42 -3.54 9.18 6.81
CA ILE A 42 -3.00 9.11 5.46
C ILE A 42 -2.52 10.51 5.08
N LEU A 43 -1.22 10.68 4.85
CA LEU A 43 -0.64 11.97 4.52
C LEU A 43 -0.79 12.33 3.04
N TYR A 44 -0.93 11.33 2.17
CA TYR A 44 -0.97 11.50 0.73
C TYR A 44 -1.80 10.39 0.09
N ASN A 45 -2.80 10.77 -0.71
CA ASN A 45 -3.67 9.84 -1.43
C ASN A 45 -3.96 10.33 -2.86
N ALA A 46 -2.92 10.43 -3.70
CA ALA A 46 -3.09 10.93 -5.07
C ALA A 46 -3.85 9.98 -6.00
N LEU A 47 -3.94 8.69 -5.66
CA LEU A 47 -4.73 7.72 -6.41
C LEU A 47 -6.18 7.65 -5.91
N ASP A 48 -6.57 8.49 -4.95
CA ASP A 48 -7.93 8.51 -4.38
C ASP A 48 -8.38 7.16 -3.81
N ILE A 49 -7.47 6.35 -3.25
CA ILE A 49 -7.79 4.99 -2.82
C ILE A 49 -8.87 4.94 -1.74
N ASP A 50 -9.74 3.93 -1.83
CA ASP A 50 -10.68 3.57 -0.78
C ASP A 50 -9.92 2.96 0.40
N SER A 51 -9.98 3.64 1.54
CA SER A 51 -9.32 3.21 2.78
C SER A 51 -9.95 1.98 3.44
N THR A 52 -11.08 1.50 2.93
CA THR A 52 -11.79 0.33 3.45
C THR A 52 -11.49 -0.96 2.67
N GLU A 53 -10.83 -0.84 1.50
CA GLU A 53 -10.57 -1.96 0.60
C GLU A 53 -9.08 -2.07 0.23
N ALA A 54 -8.40 -3.12 0.71
CA ALA A 54 -6.97 -3.34 0.44
C ALA A 54 -6.62 -3.50 -1.05
N THR A 55 -7.54 -4.09 -1.84
CA THR A 55 -7.35 -4.35 -3.26
C THR A 55 -7.49 -3.10 -4.13
N ASP A 56 -8.10 -2.03 -3.60
CA ASP A 56 -8.36 -0.81 -4.35
C ASP A 56 -7.05 -0.13 -4.78
N PHE A 57 -6.07 -0.03 -3.89
CA PHE A 57 -4.76 0.53 -4.24
C PHE A 57 -4.09 -0.23 -5.39
N GLN A 58 -4.14 -1.57 -5.37
CA GLN A 58 -3.54 -2.39 -6.42
C GLN A 58 -4.23 -2.17 -7.78
N ARG A 59 -5.55 -2.00 -7.78
CA ARG A 59 -6.35 -1.73 -8.96
C ARG A 59 -6.04 -0.34 -9.52
N LYS A 60 -6.11 0.70 -8.70
CA LYS A 60 -5.85 2.09 -9.10
C LYS A 60 -4.40 2.31 -9.54
N LEU A 61 -3.44 1.61 -8.94
CA LEU A 61 -2.05 1.61 -9.40
C LEU A 61 -1.91 1.01 -10.81
N GLY A 62 -2.62 -0.08 -11.09
CA GLY A 62 -2.65 -0.69 -12.42
C GLY A 62 -3.33 0.20 -13.47
N GLU A 63 -4.45 0.83 -13.11
CA GLU A 63 -5.14 1.83 -13.94
C GLU A 63 -4.22 3.01 -14.27
N TYR A 64 -3.48 3.52 -13.28
CA TYR A 64 -2.50 4.59 -13.45
C TYR A 64 -1.36 4.20 -14.40
N TYR A 65 -0.77 3.01 -14.25
CA TYR A 65 0.28 2.58 -15.19
C TYR A 65 -0.25 2.32 -16.60
N THR A 66 -1.50 1.84 -16.71
CA THR A 66 -2.16 1.62 -17.99
C THR A 66 -2.42 2.96 -18.70
N SER A 67 -2.85 4.00 -17.98
CA SER A 67 -3.07 5.33 -18.56
C SER A 67 -1.77 5.99 -19.07
N LEU A 68 -0.64 5.64 -18.48
CA LEU A 68 0.69 6.04 -18.93
C LEU A 68 1.21 5.21 -20.12
N GLY A 69 0.47 4.19 -20.58
CA GLY A 69 0.91 3.27 -21.64
C GLY A 69 2.05 2.33 -21.20
N VAL A 70 2.29 2.19 -19.91
CA VAL A 70 3.38 1.37 -19.36
C VAL A 70 2.95 -0.09 -19.32
N LYS A 71 3.66 -0.95 -20.06
CA LYS A 71 3.46 -2.40 -19.99
C LYS A 71 4.12 -2.96 -18.73
N GLU A 72 3.32 -3.37 -17.76
CA GLU A 72 3.81 -4.11 -16.59
C GLU A 72 4.43 -5.45 -17.02
N LYS A 73 5.65 -5.73 -16.53
CA LYS A 73 6.34 -7.01 -16.73
C LYS A 73 6.49 -7.73 -15.40
N LYS A 74 6.52 -9.07 -15.45
CA LYS A 74 6.81 -9.90 -14.28
C LYS A 74 8.16 -9.48 -13.68
N GLY A 75 8.17 -9.15 -12.39
CA GLY A 75 9.38 -8.74 -11.66
C GLY A 75 9.66 -7.24 -11.65
N ASN A 76 8.83 -6.41 -12.30
CA ASN A 76 8.87 -4.97 -12.13
C ASN A 76 8.64 -4.59 -10.66
N VAL A 77 9.30 -3.53 -10.21
CA VAL A 77 9.01 -2.92 -8.92
C VAL A 77 7.85 -1.96 -9.12
N LEU A 78 6.73 -2.24 -8.45
CA LEU A 78 5.48 -1.48 -8.57
C LEU A 78 5.37 -0.43 -7.45
N ALA A 79 5.98 -0.69 -6.28
CA ALA A 79 6.07 0.24 -5.16
C ALA A 79 7.30 -0.08 -4.25
N TYR A 80 7.57 0.77 -3.25
CA TYR A 80 8.72 0.68 -2.33
C TYR A 80 8.33 0.73 -0.85
#